data_AF-A0AAU7V5B9-F1
#
_entry.id   AF-A0AAU7V5B9-F1
#
_cell.length_a   1.000
_cell.length_b   1.000
_cell.length_c   1.000
_cell.angle_alpha   90.00
_cell.angle_beta   90.00
_cell.angle_gamma   90.00
#
_symmetry.space_group_name_H-M   'P 1'
#
loop_
_entity.id
_entity.type
_entity.pdbx_description
1 polymer ?
#
loop_
_entity_poly.entity_id
_entity_poly.type
_entity_poly.pdbx_seq_one_letter_code
_entity_poly.pdbx_strand_id
1 'polypeptide(L)'
;MILSNLSFKVKKVFMSRFLIQRAFGLGIVSLFALALGACSSVSGAGGAASGGGVQILVKKDVDSWAMPSNAYYPPKLSLEDYAVDLKAEPCLEEAGISFRMARFDPNGARPETKNAAGDRIFNQKIAAEYGYHEQLDPRINWEDRKRNHSDTELSDEQVWKQWHACEEQAMRELGGDPEMIGYSYRFPIDSVDRDPAVLEAEARWRDCMAPLGIPDLGPDAAPLRTPVPTSSQRQKWGWPDDIAPWDIPPASADEIEAAIFDAKCRDSSGWSQARYDAEWDAEVAYLTKHYKELEAKRVKYEAITEAYLNEIREHGE
;
A
#
# COMPACT_ATOMS: atom_id res chain seq x y z
N MET A 1 4.10 -5.04 -11.18
CA MET A 1 5.24 -4.26 -11.74
C MET A 1 5.48 -4.48 -13.24
N ILE A 2 5.08 -5.63 -13.85
CA ILE A 2 5.12 -5.80 -15.31
C ILE A 2 4.02 -4.95 -16.01
N LEU A 3 2.82 -4.87 -15.42
CA LEU A 3 1.74 -3.99 -15.89
C LEU A 3 2.10 -2.49 -15.90
N SER A 4 2.97 -2.04 -15.00
CA SER A 4 3.36 -0.63 -14.87
C SER A 4 4.30 -0.18 -15.99
N ASN A 5 5.19 -1.07 -16.47
CA ASN A 5 6.17 -0.75 -17.51
C ASN A 5 5.58 -0.83 -18.93
N LEU A 6 4.64 -1.74 -19.20
CA LEU A 6 3.92 -1.75 -20.48
C LEU A 6 3.00 -0.53 -20.64
N SER A 7 2.34 -0.08 -19.55
CA SER A 7 1.51 1.13 -19.55
C SER A 7 2.30 2.40 -19.93
N PHE A 8 3.59 2.46 -19.60
CA PHE A 8 4.42 3.64 -19.87
C PHE A 8 4.86 3.77 -21.34
N LYS A 9 5.11 2.65 -22.03
CA LYS A 9 5.47 2.66 -23.46
C LYS A 9 4.27 2.96 -24.37
N VAL A 10 3.09 2.46 -24.04
CA VAL A 10 1.87 2.66 -24.85
C VAL A 10 1.32 4.09 -24.72
N LYS A 11 1.42 4.72 -23.53
CA LYS A 11 0.95 6.10 -23.30
C LYS A 11 1.68 7.16 -24.13
N LYS A 12 2.96 6.96 -24.47
CA LYS A 12 3.75 7.94 -25.25
C LYS A 12 3.25 8.14 -26.68
N VAL A 13 2.57 7.15 -27.27
CA VAL A 13 2.10 7.23 -28.66
C VAL A 13 0.74 7.94 -28.76
N PHE A 14 -0.08 7.89 -27.71
CA PHE A 14 -1.46 8.39 -27.75
C PHE A 14 -1.62 9.87 -27.34
N MET A 15 -0.65 10.46 -26.64
CA MET A 15 -0.75 11.82 -26.08
C MET A 15 -0.53 12.97 -27.08
N SER A 16 -0.23 12.68 -28.35
CA SER A 16 0.12 13.71 -29.36
C SER A 16 -1.08 14.30 -30.11
N ARG A 17 -2.32 13.96 -29.75
CA ARG A 17 -3.52 14.45 -30.44
C ARG A 17 -4.65 14.71 -29.45
N PHE A 18 -4.65 15.81 -28.71
CA PHE A 18 -5.86 16.51 -28.25
C PHE A 18 -5.47 17.75 -27.43
N LEU A 19 -5.27 18.88 -28.10
CA LEU A 19 -5.21 20.21 -27.46
C LEU A 19 -5.72 21.26 -28.46
N ILE A 20 -7.03 21.55 -28.45
CA ILE A 20 -7.61 22.80 -29.03
C ILE A 20 -8.82 23.26 -28.20
N GLN A 21 -8.62 24.42 -27.53
CA GLN A 21 -9.52 25.55 -27.23
C GLN A 21 -10.98 25.33 -26.80
N ARG A 22 -11.37 26.01 -25.70
CA ARG A 22 -12.13 27.29 -25.73
C ARG A 22 -12.23 27.98 -24.37
N ALA A 23 -12.29 29.31 -24.43
CA ALA A 23 -12.28 30.26 -23.33
C ALA A 23 -13.59 31.06 -23.25
N PHE A 24 -13.71 31.83 -22.16
CA PHE A 24 -14.56 33.01 -21.86
C PHE A 24 -15.92 32.86 -21.19
N GLY A 25 -16.08 33.62 -20.08
CA GLY A 25 -17.36 34.06 -19.51
C GLY A 25 -17.26 34.61 -18.08
N LEU A 26 -17.03 35.93 -17.94
CA LEU A 26 -17.10 36.72 -16.68
C LEU A 26 -18.55 36.86 -16.15
N GLY A 27 -18.72 37.10 -14.83
CA GLY A 27 -19.96 37.68 -14.28
C GLY A 27 -20.13 37.77 -12.74
N ILE A 28 -19.48 38.77 -12.12
CA ILE A 28 -19.95 39.72 -11.06
C ILE A 28 -20.90 39.30 -9.89
N VAL A 29 -20.34 39.39 -8.66
CA VAL A 29 -20.74 40.11 -7.40
C VAL A 29 -22.22 40.11 -6.89
N SER A 30 -22.46 39.68 -5.64
CA SER A 30 -22.94 40.54 -4.51
C SER A 30 -23.21 39.81 -3.18
N LEU A 31 -22.85 40.50 -2.08
CA LEU A 31 -23.08 40.23 -0.65
C LEU A 31 -24.57 40.23 -0.25
N PHE A 32 -24.93 39.48 0.81
CA PHE A 32 -25.88 39.91 1.85
C PHE A 32 -25.59 39.24 3.20
N ALA A 33 -26.11 39.86 4.26
CA ALA A 33 -25.51 40.02 5.59
C ALA A 33 -26.01 39.07 6.69
N LEU A 34 -25.26 39.12 7.81
CA LEU A 34 -25.48 38.59 9.16
C LEU A 34 -26.91 38.67 9.73
N ALA A 35 -27.29 37.68 10.54
CA ALA A 35 -27.98 37.89 11.82
C ALA A 35 -27.84 36.68 12.78
N LEU A 36 -27.45 36.99 14.02
CA LEU A 36 -27.45 36.14 15.22
C LEU A 36 -28.87 35.85 15.71
N GLY A 37 -29.09 34.70 16.39
CA GLY A 37 -30.33 34.51 17.14
C GLY A 37 -30.53 33.16 17.83
N ALA A 38 -30.25 33.15 19.14
CA ALA A 38 -30.98 32.48 20.23
C ALA A 38 -30.89 30.96 20.47
N CYS A 39 -30.64 30.68 21.76
CA CYS A 39 -30.68 29.39 22.45
C CYS A 39 -32.09 28.78 22.46
N SER A 40 -32.17 27.45 22.47
CA SER A 40 -33.30 26.72 23.06
C SER A 40 -32.81 25.38 23.60
N SER A 41 -32.86 25.25 24.92
CA SER A 41 -32.75 24.02 25.68
C SER A 41 -34.04 23.21 25.56
N VAL A 42 -33.93 21.95 25.12
CA VAL A 42 -34.99 20.93 25.29
C VAL A 42 -34.37 19.74 26.01
N SER A 43 -34.89 19.49 27.20
CA SER A 43 -34.64 18.29 28.00
C SER A 43 -35.54 17.15 27.55
N GLY A 44 -34.95 15.96 27.39
CA GLY A 44 -35.55 14.67 27.71
C GLY A 44 -36.63 14.10 26.77
N ALA A 45 -36.25 13.07 26.00
CA ALA A 45 -37.10 11.91 25.74
C ALA A 45 -36.21 10.73 25.34
N GLY A 46 -36.35 9.62 26.08
CA GLY A 46 -35.65 8.38 25.81
C GLY A 46 -36.02 7.84 24.42
N GLY A 47 -34.98 7.56 23.65
CA GLY A 47 -35.03 6.64 22.53
C GLY A 47 -33.77 5.82 22.63
N ALA A 48 -33.89 4.60 23.16
CA ALA A 48 -32.87 3.58 23.01
C ALA A 48 -32.78 3.24 21.52
N ALA A 49 -32.01 4.03 20.78
CA ALA A 49 -31.41 3.56 19.55
C ALA A 49 -30.43 2.47 19.98
N SER A 50 -30.67 1.23 19.59
CA SER A 50 -29.65 0.22 19.55
C SER A 50 -28.51 0.78 18.69
N GLY A 51 -27.50 1.36 19.35
CA GLY A 51 -26.35 1.94 18.71
C GLY A 51 -25.58 0.82 18.05
N GLY A 52 -25.87 0.56 16.77
CA GLY A 52 -25.01 -0.20 15.88
C GLY A 52 -23.72 0.58 15.72
N GLY A 53 -22.84 0.47 16.72
CA GLY A 53 -21.54 1.09 16.73
C GLY A 53 -20.68 0.52 15.63
N VAL A 54 -19.81 1.36 15.09
CA VAL A 54 -18.73 0.96 14.19
C VAL A 54 -17.86 -0.06 14.93
N GLN A 55 -17.71 -1.25 14.36
CA GLN A 55 -16.84 -2.26 14.93
C GLN A 55 -15.41 -2.06 14.41
N ILE A 56 -14.46 -1.86 15.32
CA ILE A 56 -13.03 -1.88 14.98
C ILE A 56 -12.56 -3.33 15.08
N LEU A 57 -12.17 -3.91 13.95
CA LEU A 57 -11.80 -5.33 13.82
C LEU A 57 -10.34 -5.61 14.15
N VAL A 58 -9.51 -4.57 14.18
CA VAL A 58 -8.07 -4.66 14.39
C VAL A 58 -7.74 -4.17 15.79
N LYS A 59 -6.90 -4.92 16.52
CA LYS A 59 -6.39 -4.48 17.81
C LYS A 59 -5.34 -3.41 17.60
N LYS A 60 -5.45 -2.29 18.34
CA LYS A 60 -4.44 -1.23 18.36
C LYS A 60 -3.09 -1.79 18.85
N ASP A 61 -2.07 -1.64 18.02
CA ASP A 61 -0.70 -2.11 18.24
C ASP A 61 0.28 -1.30 17.37
N VAL A 62 1.08 -0.45 18.02
CA VAL A 62 2.05 0.43 17.35
C VAL A 62 3.27 -0.34 16.83
N ASP A 63 3.66 -1.43 17.49
CA ASP A 63 4.89 -2.16 17.15
C ASP A 63 4.76 -2.89 15.81
N SER A 64 3.56 -3.35 15.48
CA SER A 64 3.22 -3.93 14.18
C SER A 64 2.53 -2.94 13.24
N TRP A 65 2.37 -1.68 13.65
CA TRP A 65 1.61 -0.66 12.92
C TRP A 65 0.23 -1.19 12.48
N ALA A 66 -0.48 -1.85 13.39
CA ALA A 66 -1.79 -2.41 13.11
C ALA A 66 -2.83 -1.29 13.03
N MET A 67 -3.49 -1.14 11.88
CA MET A 67 -4.41 -0.04 11.59
C MET A 67 -5.85 -0.54 11.36
N PRO A 68 -6.90 0.24 11.66
CA PRO A 68 -8.28 -0.14 11.39
C PRO A 68 -8.54 -0.54 9.93
N SER A 69 -7.90 0.13 8.97
CA SER A 69 -8.00 -0.16 7.54
C SER A 69 -7.46 -1.53 7.15
N ASN A 70 -6.60 -2.16 7.96
CA ASN A 70 -6.02 -3.47 7.68
C ASN A 70 -7.07 -4.57 7.47
N ALA A 71 -8.26 -4.43 8.06
CA ALA A 71 -9.35 -5.39 7.91
C ALA A 71 -10.18 -5.22 6.63
N TYR A 72 -9.91 -4.17 5.83
CA TYR A 72 -10.73 -3.77 4.68
C TYR A 72 -9.97 -3.83 3.35
N TYR A 73 -8.74 -4.35 3.37
CA TYR A 73 -7.95 -4.49 2.15
C TYR A 73 -8.48 -5.60 1.23
N PRO A 74 -8.31 -5.43 -0.09
CA PRO A 74 -8.56 -6.51 -1.05
C PRO A 74 -7.58 -7.69 -0.83
N PRO A 75 -7.83 -8.84 -1.47
CA PRO A 75 -6.85 -9.92 -1.54
C PRO A 75 -5.47 -9.41 -1.96
N LYS A 76 -4.40 -10.04 -1.43
CA LYS A 76 -3.03 -9.67 -1.83
C LYS A 76 -2.83 -9.98 -3.31
N LEU A 77 -2.15 -9.09 -4.03
CA LEU A 77 -1.84 -9.29 -5.45
C LEU A 77 -1.15 -10.62 -5.73
N SER A 78 -0.20 -11.06 -4.90
CA SER A 78 0.45 -12.37 -5.11
C SER A 78 -0.47 -13.57 -4.90
N LEU A 79 -1.50 -13.43 -4.06
CA LEU A 79 -2.52 -14.46 -3.88
C LEU A 79 -3.44 -14.51 -5.11
N GLU A 80 -3.88 -13.34 -5.58
CA GLU A 80 -4.68 -13.19 -6.79
C GLU A 80 -3.94 -13.69 -8.04
N ASP A 81 -2.74 -13.15 -8.31
CA ASP A 81 -1.91 -13.50 -9.46
C ASP A 81 -1.74 -15.02 -9.57
N TYR A 82 -1.51 -15.72 -8.45
CA TYR A 82 -1.31 -17.16 -8.48
C TYR A 82 -2.61 -17.95 -8.65
N ALA A 83 -3.68 -17.59 -7.92
CA ALA A 83 -4.97 -18.27 -8.05
C ALA A 83 -5.59 -18.09 -9.44
N VAL A 84 -5.49 -16.88 -10.02
CA VAL A 84 -6.02 -16.59 -11.36
C VAL A 84 -5.22 -17.35 -12.42
N ASP A 85 -3.88 -17.42 -12.31
CA ASP A 85 -3.04 -18.17 -13.25
C ASP A 85 -3.35 -19.68 -13.23
N LEU A 86 -3.54 -20.27 -12.04
CA LEU A 86 -4.00 -21.66 -11.90
C LEU A 86 -5.36 -21.88 -12.57
N LYS A 87 -6.30 -20.96 -12.34
CA LYS A 87 -7.63 -21.05 -12.95
C LYS A 87 -7.60 -20.86 -14.47
N ALA A 88 -6.71 -20.02 -14.96
CA ALA A 88 -6.53 -19.72 -16.38
C ALA A 88 -5.78 -20.82 -17.13
N GLU A 89 -5.11 -21.75 -16.43
CA GLU A 89 -4.24 -22.76 -17.01
C GLU A 89 -4.86 -23.51 -18.20
N PRO A 90 -6.10 -24.05 -18.14
CA PRO A 90 -6.68 -24.73 -19.30
C PRO A 90 -6.80 -23.84 -20.55
N CYS A 91 -7.13 -22.55 -20.37
CA CYS A 91 -7.22 -21.58 -21.46
C CYS A 91 -5.83 -21.23 -22.01
N LEU A 92 -4.84 -21.09 -21.14
CA LEU A 92 -3.46 -20.82 -21.52
C LEU A 92 -2.86 -21.99 -22.29
N GLU A 93 -3.11 -23.23 -21.85
CA GLU A 93 -2.68 -24.45 -22.55
C GLU A 93 -3.32 -24.58 -23.93
N GLU A 94 -4.63 -24.33 -24.06
CA GLU A 94 -5.32 -24.35 -25.36
C GLU A 94 -4.76 -23.28 -26.32
N ALA A 95 -4.38 -22.12 -25.78
CA ALA A 95 -3.74 -21.04 -26.52
C ALA A 95 -2.24 -21.31 -26.83
N GLY A 96 -1.65 -22.38 -26.29
CA GLY A 96 -0.23 -22.70 -26.44
C GLY A 96 0.70 -21.74 -25.71
N ILE A 97 0.22 -21.09 -24.64
CA ILE A 97 0.97 -20.10 -23.84
C ILE A 97 1.62 -20.80 -22.65
N SER A 98 2.94 -20.72 -22.54
CA SER A 98 3.73 -21.41 -21.52
C SER A 98 4.01 -20.57 -20.27
N PHE A 99 3.86 -19.25 -20.38
CA PHE A 99 4.02 -18.33 -19.27
C PHE A 99 3.11 -18.71 -18.10
N ARG A 100 3.67 -18.68 -16.88
CA ARG A 100 2.96 -18.95 -15.61
C ARG A 100 3.39 -17.95 -14.55
N MET A 101 2.47 -17.54 -13.68
CA MET A 101 2.76 -16.65 -12.56
C MET A 101 3.67 -17.29 -11.52
N ALA A 102 4.28 -16.45 -10.69
CA ALA A 102 5.14 -16.93 -9.62
C ALA A 102 4.29 -17.62 -8.56
N ARG A 103 4.66 -18.84 -8.18
CA ARG A 103 3.95 -19.57 -7.13
C ARG A 103 3.93 -18.79 -5.83
N PHE A 104 2.83 -18.91 -5.10
CA PHE A 104 2.62 -18.25 -3.83
C PHE A 104 2.08 -19.23 -2.78
N ASP A 105 2.78 -19.38 -1.65
CA ASP A 105 2.34 -20.18 -0.50
C ASP A 105 1.53 -19.31 0.48
N PRO A 106 0.19 -19.40 0.50
CA PRO A 106 -0.62 -18.61 1.42
C PRO A 106 -0.42 -18.98 2.91
N ASN A 107 0.12 -20.17 3.19
CA ASN A 107 0.33 -20.69 4.55
C ASN A 107 1.74 -20.43 5.08
N GLY A 108 2.66 -19.97 4.22
CA GLY A 108 4.04 -19.69 4.58
C GLY A 108 4.18 -18.51 5.56
N ALA A 109 5.37 -18.40 6.15
CA ALA A 109 5.71 -17.30 7.05
C ALA A 109 5.57 -15.94 6.33
N ARG A 110 5.14 -14.90 7.04
CA ARG A 110 5.08 -13.54 6.47
C ARG A 110 6.44 -12.86 6.59
N PRO A 111 6.78 -11.89 5.71
CA PRO A 111 7.98 -11.11 5.87
C PRO A 111 7.91 -10.30 7.18
N GLU A 112 8.98 -10.33 7.97
CA GLU A 112 9.09 -9.65 9.26
C GLU A 112 9.02 -8.13 9.14
N THR A 113 9.44 -7.59 7.99
CA THR A 113 9.43 -6.15 7.72
C THR A 113 8.05 -5.63 7.32
N LYS A 114 6.99 -6.47 7.35
CA LYS A 114 5.61 -6.06 7.03
C LYS A 114 4.60 -6.64 8.02
N ASN A 115 3.54 -5.89 8.26
CA ASN A 115 2.40 -6.39 9.01
C ASN A 115 1.51 -7.30 8.14
N ALA A 116 0.43 -7.82 8.72
CA ALA A 116 -0.49 -8.73 8.01
C ALA A 116 -1.08 -8.11 6.73
N ALA A 117 -1.37 -6.81 6.75
CA ALA A 117 -1.88 -6.03 5.61
C ALA A 117 -0.81 -5.69 4.56
N GLY A 118 0.47 -6.00 4.81
CA GLY A 118 1.57 -5.67 3.89
C GLY A 118 2.15 -4.26 4.09
N ASP A 119 1.72 -3.56 5.13
CA ASP A 119 2.33 -2.30 5.52
C ASP A 119 3.71 -2.51 6.13
N ARG A 120 4.65 -1.64 5.77
CA ARG A 120 6.02 -1.73 6.26
C ARG A 120 6.09 -1.45 7.77
N ILE A 121 6.83 -2.30 8.47
CA ILE A 121 7.20 -2.12 9.87
C ILE A 121 8.62 -1.59 9.93
N PHE A 122 8.88 -0.60 10.79
CA PHE A 122 10.22 -0.12 11.07
C PHE A 122 10.37 0.27 12.53
N ASN A 123 11.20 -0.50 13.23
CA ASN A 123 11.57 -0.32 14.63
C ASN A 123 13.02 -0.79 14.82
N GLN A 124 13.56 -0.69 16.04
CA GLN A 124 14.96 -1.04 16.29
C GLN A 124 15.29 -2.50 15.96
N LYS A 125 14.35 -3.45 16.15
CA LYS A 125 14.55 -4.86 15.81
C LYS A 125 14.71 -5.01 14.28
N ILE A 126 13.77 -4.47 13.52
CA ILE A 126 13.78 -4.54 12.06
C ILE A 126 15.00 -3.82 11.49
N ALA A 127 15.33 -2.63 12.01
CA ALA A 127 16.50 -1.87 11.57
C ALA A 127 17.81 -2.60 11.83
N ALA A 128 17.92 -3.31 12.95
CA ALA A 128 19.12 -4.08 13.29
C ALA A 128 19.32 -5.31 12.40
N GLU A 129 18.24 -5.91 11.90
CA GLU A 129 18.30 -7.13 11.09
C GLU A 129 18.33 -6.84 9.59
N TYR A 130 17.57 -5.85 9.13
CA TYR A 130 17.34 -5.57 7.71
C TYR A 130 17.86 -4.20 7.27
N GLY A 131 18.35 -3.35 8.18
CA GLY A 131 18.69 -1.96 7.83
C GLY A 131 17.46 -1.22 7.28
N TYR A 132 17.59 -0.60 6.11
CA TYR A 132 16.47 -0.01 5.38
C TYR A 132 15.86 -0.96 4.35
N HIS A 133 16.28 -2.22 4.26
CA HIS A 133 15.69 -3.19 3.37
C HIS A 133 14.30 -3.64 3.84
N GLU A 134 13.54 -4.17 2.88
CA GLU A 134 12.40 -5.03 3.16
C GLU A 134 12.84 -6.48 2.99
N GLN A 135 12.35 -7.37 3.86
CA GLN A 135 12.46 -8.79 3.60
C GLN A 135 11.61 -9.13 2.39
N LEU A 136 12.20 -9.80 1.41
CA LEU A 136 11.45 -10.41 0.32
C LEU A 136 10.40 -11.36 0.91
N ASP A 137 9.16 -11.26 0.44
CA ASP A 137 8.06 -12.10 0.95
C ASP A 137 8.42 -13.58 0.74
N PRO A 138 8.66 -14.36 1.80
CA PRO A 138 9.16 -15.73 1.66
C PRO A 138 8.08 -16.70 1.16
N ARG A 139 6.83 -16.23 1.05
CA ARG A 139 5.72 -16.96 0.43
C ARG A 139 5.79 -16.95 -1.09
N ILE A 140 6.52 -16.02 -1.70
CA ILE A 140 6.67 -15.95 -3.16
C ILE A 140 7.83 -16.85 -3.58
N ASN A 141 7.60 -17.69 -4.60
CA ASN A 141 8.70 -18.36 -5.28
C ASN A 141 9.50 -17.34 -6.11
N TRP A 142 10.67 -16.94 -5.60
CA TRP A 142 11.50 -15.93 -6.23
C TRP A 142 12.25 -16.42 -7.47
N GLU A 143 12.43 -17.73 -7.64
CA GLU A 143 12.98 -18.28 -8.90
C GLU A 143 11.97 -18.11 -10.03
N ASP A 144 10.70 -18.44 -9.78
CA ASP A 144 9.60 -18.20 -10.71
C ASP A 144 9.47 -16.71 -11.01
N ARG A 145 9.52 -15.85 -9.98
CA ARG A 145 9.43 -14.40 -10.18
C ARG A 145 10.56 -13.83 -11.03
N LYS A 146 11.79 -14.32 -10.86
CA LYS A 146 12.96 -13.93 -11.67
C LYS A 146 12.84 -14.44 -13.10
N ARG A 147 12.36 -15.67 -13.29
CA ARG A 147 12.04 -16.21 -14.62
C ARG A 147 11.03 -15.32 -15.33
N ASN A 148 9.89 -15.03 -14.71
CA ASN A 148 8.83 -14.21 -15.29
C ASN A 148 9.30 -12.78 -15.63
N HIS A 149 10.25 -12.24 -14.86
CA HIS A 149 10.84 -10.93 -15.15
C HIS A 149 11.68 -10.92 -16.43
N SER A 150 12.33 -12.03 -16.73
CA SER A 150 13.20 -12.20 -17.90
C SER A 150 12.47 -12.83 -19.10
N ASP A 151 11.23 -13.27 -18.90
CA ASP A 151 10.40 -13.89 -19.92
C ASP A 151 9.94 -12.86 -20.96
N THR A 152 10.11 -13.20 -22.23
CA THR A 152 9.73 -12.34 -23.36
C THR A 152 8.50 -12.83 -24.12
N GLU A 153 7.91 -13.97 -23.74
CA GLU A 153 6.72 -14.54 -24.40
C GLU A 153 5.58 -13.51 -24.47
N LEU A 154 5.31 -12.84 -23.35
CA LEU A 154 4.29 -11.79 -23.26
C LEU A 154 4.70 -10.44 -23.91
N SER A 155 5.85 -10.38 -24.60
CA SER A 155 6.24 -9.19 -25.38
C SER A 155 5.56 -9.15 -26.75
N ASP A 156 5.06 -10.29 -27.25
CA ASP A 156 4.22 -10.32 -28.42
C ASP A 156 2.81 -9.81 -28.09
N GLU A 157 2.29 -8.88 -28.89
CA GLU A 157 1.00 -8.22 -28.63
C GLU A 157 -0.18 -9.20 -28.68
N GLN A 158 -0.13 -10.18 -29.58
CA GLN A 158 -1.22 -11.14 -29.73
C GLN A 158 -1.21 -12.16 -28.59
N VAL A 159 -0.02 -12.65 -28.21
CA VAL A 159 0.15 -13.52 -27.04
C VAL A 159 -0.30 -12.80 -25.78
N TRP A 160 0.10 -11.54 -25.58
CA TRP A 160 -0.32 -10.74 -24.42
C TRP A 160 -1.84 -10.57 -24.35
N LYS A 161 -2.51 -10.28 -25.48
CA LYS A 161 -3.99 -10.16 -25.52
C LYS A 161 -4.67 -11.47 -25.16
N GLN A 162 -4.16 -12.58 -25.67
CA GLN A 162 -4.74 -13.90 -25.41
C GLN A 162 -4.53 -14.32 -23.95
N TRP A 163 -3.33 -14.15 -23.41
CA TRP A 163 -3.03 -14.36 -22.00
C TRP A 163 -3.95 -13.53 -21.11
N HIS A 164 -4.07 -12.23 -21.40
CA HIS A 164 -4.94 -11.33 -20.62
C HIS A 164 -6.42 -11.72 -20.69
N ALA A 165 -6.91 -12.20 -21.85
CA ALA A 165 -8.28 -12.68 -21.99
C ALA A 165 -8.55 -13.93 -21.13
N CYS A 166 -7.58 -14.86 -21.05
CA CYS A 166 -7.68 -16.02 -20.17
C CYS A 166 -7.71 -15.61 -18.69
N GLU A 167 -6.81 -14.71 -18.27
CA GLU A 167 -6.76 -14.18 -16.90
C GLU A 167 -8.06 -13.45 -16.51
N GLU A 168 -8.58 -12.59 -17.38
CA GLU A 168 -9.84 -11.90 -17.10
C GLU A 168 -11.02 -12.87 -16.97
N GLN A 169 -11.05 -13.93 -17.78
CA GLN A 169 -12.07 -14.97 -17.65
C GLN A 169 -11.94 -15.69 -16.31
N ALA A 170 -10.74 -16.16 -15.98
CA ALA A 170 -10.44 -16.83 -14.71
C ALA A 170 -10.81 -15.96 -13.50
N MET A 171 -10.43 -14.68 -13.54
CA MET A 171 -10.77 -13.71 -12.49
C MET A 171 -12.30 -13.55 -12.33
N ARG A 172 -13.05 -13.46 -13.44
CA ARG A 172 -14.53 -13.40 -13.38
C ARG A 172 -15.13 -14.67 -12.80
N GLU A 173 -14.59 -15.84 -13.13
CA GLU A 173 -15.06 -17.13 -12.61
C GLU A 173 -14.80 -17.28 -11.11
N LEU A 174 -13.69 -16.72 -10.61
CA LEU A 174 -13.37 -16.68 -9.18
C LEU A 174 -14.12 -15.58 -8.42
N GLY A 175 -15.00 -14.83 -9.08
CA GLY A 175 -15.75 -13.72 -8.47
C GLY A 175 -14.90 -12.48 -8.20
N GLY A 176 -13.70 -12.43 -8.76
CA GLY A 176 -12.83 -11.25 -8.77
C GLY A 176 -13.47 -10.08 -9.52
N ASP A 177 -12.92 -8.89 -9.30
CA ASP A 177 -13.43 -7.66 -9.87
C ASP A 177 -12.35 -7.06 -10.77
N PRO A 178 -12.53 -7.05 -12.11
CA PRO A 178 -11.52 -6.50 -13.03
C PRO A 178 -11.35 -4.99 -12.87
N GLU A 179 -12.30 -4.29 -12.23
CA GLU A 179 -12.18 -2.88 -11.86
C GLU A 179 -11.50 -2.70 -10.49
N MET A 180 -11.07 -3.77 -9.83
CA MET A 180 -10.23 -3.70 -8.63
C MET A 180 -8.85 -3.19 -9.03
N ILE A 181 -8.72 -1.87 -9.13
CA ILE A 181 -7.45 -1.22 -9.40
C ILE A 181 -6.52 -1.52 -8.22
N GLY A 182 -5.47 -2.32 -8.48
CA GLY A 182 -4.49 -2.81 -7.52
C GLY A 182 -3.58 -1.76 -6.86
N TYR A 183 -4.05 -0.53 -6.63
CA TYR A 183 -3.27 0.54 -6.04
C TYR A 183 -4.03 1.24 -4.91
N SER A 184 -3.60 0.93 -3.69
CA SER A 184 -3.78 1.76 -2.50
C SER A 184 -5.25 2.05 -2.12
N TYR A 185 -5.93 1.05 -1.56
CA TYR A 185 -7.15 1.27 -0.75
C TYR A 185 -6.82 1.79 0.67
N ARG A 186 -5.71 2.52 0.83
CA ARG A 186 -5.42 3.18 2.10
C ARG A 186 -6.47 4.27 2.29
N PHE A 187 -7.00 4.38 3.51
CA PHE A 187 -7.96 5.44 3.81
C PHE A 187 -7.29 6.81 3.57
N PRO A 188 -7.99 7.78 2.96
CA PRO A 188 -7.43 9.10 2.68
C PRO A 188 -7.32 9.91 3.99
N ILE A 189 -6.18 9.77 4.66
CA ILE A 189 -5.90 10.34 5.99
C ILE A 189 -4.82 11.44 5.94
N ASP A 190 -4.81 12.24 4.87
CA ASP A 190 -3.81 13.30 4.63
C ASP A 190 -3.75 14.39 5.72
N SER A 191 -4.72 14.40 6.65
CA SER A 191 -4.69 15.29 7.83
C SER A 191 -3.53 14.99 8.78
N VAL A 192 -3.00 13.77 8.79
CA VAL A 192 -1.97 13.33 9.74
C VAL A 192 -0.66 14.12 9.59
N ASP A 193 -0.28 14.49 8.36
CA ASP A 193 0.92 15.29 8.09
C ASP A 193 0.85 16.71 8.68
N ARG A 194 -0.34 17.15 9.10
CA ARG A 194 -0.57 18.47 9.70
C ARG A 194 -0.91 18.39 11.19
N ASP A 195 -0.86 17.20 11.77
CA ASP A 195 -1.10 17.02 13.19
C ASP A 195 0.00 17.71 14.01
N PRO A 196 -0.33 18.61 14.96
CA PRO A 196 0.68 19.35 15.73
C PRO A 196 1.65 18.44 16.50
N ALA A 197 1.17 17.33 17.07
CA ALA A 197 2.03 16.43 17.83
C ALA A 197 3.02 15.69 16.91
N VAL A 198 2.59 15.35 15.69
CA VAL A 198 3.45 14.80 14.65
C VAL A 198 4.53 15.81 14.26
N LEU A 199 4.15 17.04 13.91
CA LEU A 199 5.09 18.09 13.48
C LEU A 199 6.13 18.42 14.57
N GLU A 200 5.71 18.47 15.84
CA GLU A 200 6.62 18.67 16.97
C GLU A 200 7.59 17.50 17.15
N ALA A 201 7.13 16.27 16.96
CA ALA A 201 7.98 15.08 17.02
C ALA A 201 8.97 15.00 15.85
N GLU A 202 8.56 15.43 14.65
CA GLU A 202 9.44 15.53 13.49
C GLU A 202 10.61 16.49 13.73
N ALA A 203 10.36 17.62 14.40
CA ALA A 203 11.42 18.55 14.79
C ALA A 203 12.45 17.89 15.72
N ARG A 204 11.98 17.17 16.76
CA ARG A 204 12.86 16.43 17.68
C ARG A 204 13.61 15.31 16.97
N TRP A 205 12.98 14.63 16.01
CA TRP A 205 13.65 13.61 15.20
C TRP A 205 14.76 14.20 14.35
N ARG A 206 14.55 15.35 13.70
CA ARG A 206 15.60 16.03 12.92
C ARG A 206 16.82 16.37 13.78
N ASP A 207 16.59 16.95 14.96
CA ASP A 207 17.65 17.26 15.92
C ASP A 207 18.40 15.99 16.34
N CYS A 208 17.67 14.90 16.56
CA CYS A 208 18.26 13.60 16.88
C CYS A 208 19.11 13.05 15.73
N MET A 209 18.66 13.19 14.47
CA MET A 209 19.33 12.68 13.26
C MET A 209 20.55 13.51 12.83
N ALA A 210 20.65 14.76 13.27
CA ALA A 210 21.74 15.67 12.91
C ALA A 210 23.17 15.09 13.05
N PRO A 211 23.51 14.29 14.09
CA PRO A 211 24.84 13.69 14.24
C PRO A 211 25.25 12.73 13.13
N LEU A 212 24.31 12.15 12.37
CA LEU A 212 24.65 11.28 11.22
C LEU A 212 25.25 12.06 10.04
N GLY A 213 25.12 13.40 10.02
CA GLY A 213 25.74 14.25 8.99
C GLY A 213 25.27 13.94 7.57
N ILE A 214 24.02 13.49 7.40
CA ILE A 214 23.43 13.14 6.10
C ILE A 214 23.32 14.42 5.24
N PRO A 215 24.06 14.56 4.12
CA PRO A 215 24.17 15.83 3.39
C PRO A 215 22.87 16.35 2.79
N ASP A 216 21.95 15.44 2.45
CA ASP A 216 20.65 15.73 1.85
C ASP A 216 19.48 15.64 2.86
N LEU A 217 19.78 15.59 4.16
CA LEU A 217 18.78 15.75 5.21
C LEU A 217 18.54 17.25 5.44
N GLY A 218 17.58 17.81 4.70
CA GLY A 218 17.24 19.23 4.76
C GLY A 218 16.57 19.66 6.09
N PRO A 219 16.45 20.98 6.33
CA PRO A 219 15.81 21.52 7.54
C PRO A 219 14.33 21.17 7.66
N ASP A 220 13.68 20.86 6.53
CA ASP A 220 12.26 20.46 6.45
C ASP A 220 12.09 18.93 6.34
N ALA A 221 13.14 18.15 6.62
CA ALA A 221 13.06 16.70 6.57
C ALA A 221 12.08 16.14 7.61
N ALA A 222 11.29 15.15 7.21
CA ALA A 222 10.42 14.40 8.09
C ALA A 222 10.72 12.90 7.95
N PRO A 223 10.56 12.10 9.01
CA PRO A 223 10.62 10.66 8.88
C PRO A 223 9.49 10.20 7.96
N LEU A 224 9.83 9.41 6.95
CA LEU A 224 8.83 8.79 6.08
C LEU A 224 8.15 7.64 6.81
N ARG A 225 6.82 7.49 6.64
CA ARG A 225 6.06 6.32 7.11
C ARG A 225 6.63 5.01 6.58
N THR A 226 7.01 5.01 5.30
CA THR A 226 7.79 3.93 4.67
C THR A 226 9.24 4.40 4.60
N PRO A 227 10.10 4.03 5.57
CA PRO A 227 11.46 4.54 5.63
C PRO A 227 12.25 4.09 4.42
N VAL A 228 12.86 5.03 3.72
CA VAL A 228 13.82 4.77 2.65
C VAL A 228 15.05 5.63 2.89
N PRO A 229 16.25 5.15 2.52
CA PRO A 229 17.45 5.97 2.64
C PRO A 229 17.35 7.21 1.76
N THR A 230 18.05 8.28 2.14
CA THR A 230 18.21 9.45 1.28
C THR A 230 19.02 9.11 0.02
N SER A 231 18.98 9.98 -0.99
CA SER A 231 19.70 9.75 -2.25
C SER A 231 21.22 9.62 -2.03
N SER A 232 21.79 10.42 -1.12
CA SER A 232 23.21 10.34 -0.77
C SER A 232 23.56 9.02 -0.09
N GLN A 233 22.69 8.52 0.79
CA GLN A 233 22.85 7.23 1.44
C GLN A 233 22.73 6.07 0.44
N ARG A 234 21.74 6.10 -0.45
CA ARG A 234 21.58 5.10 -1.51
C ARG A 234 22.80 5.05 -2.42
N GLN A 235 23.34 6.20 -2.82
CA GLN A 235 24.58 6.26 -3.60
C GLN A 235 25.76 5.67 -2.83
N LYS A 236 25.92 6.01 -1.54
CA LYS A 236 26.99 5.48 -0.67
C LYS A 236 26.94 3.96 -0.56
N TRP A 237 25.74 3.38 -0.42
CA TRP A 237 25.54 1.94 -0.22
C TRP A 237 25.36 1.16 -1.53
N GLY A 238 25.43 1.82 -2.69
CA GLY A 238 25.28 1.17 -3.97
C GLY A 238 23.88 0.61 -4.21
N TRP A 239 22.85 1.33 -3.78
CA TRP A 239 21.44 1.09 -4.11
C TRP A 239 21.04 1.92 -5.33
N PRO A 240 21.00 1.36 -6.56
CA PRO A 240 20.48 2.09 -7.71
C PRO A 240 18.96 2.23 -7.60
N ASP A 241 18.39 3.34 -8.10
CA ASP A 241 16.95 3.58 -8.04
C ASP A 241 16.13 2.57 -8.89
N ASP A 242 16.75 1.97 -9.92
CA ASP A 242 16.10 1.07 -10.90
C ASP A 242 16.55 -0.40 -10.78
N ILE A 243 16.74 -0.90 -9.55
CA ILE A 243 17.10 -2.31 -9.32
C ILE A 243 15.89 -3.14 -8.87
N ALA A 244 15.82 -4.39 -9.31
CA ALA A 244 14.81 -5.30 -8.81
C ALA A 244 15.06 -5.62 -7.31
N PRO A 245 14.01 -5.83 -6.49
CA PRO A 245 14.17 -6.07 -5.05
C PRO A 245 15.11 -7.24 -4.70
N TRP A 246 15.19 -8.26 -5.55
CA TRP A 246 16.03 -9.44 -5.37
C TRP A 246 17.48 -9.26 -5.82
N ASP A 247 17.80 -8.14 -6.47
CA ASP A 247 19.16 -7.78 -6.89
C ASP A 247 19.78 -6.70 -6.00
N ILE A 248 19.02 -6.15 -5.04
CA ILE A 248 19.55 -5.20 -4.05
C ILE A 248 20.64 -5.91 -3.22
N PRO A 249 21.86 -5.36 -3.12
CA PRO A 249 22.92 -5.96 -2.31
C PRO A 249 22.49 -6.06 -0.84
N PRO A 250 22.99 -7.03 -0.05
CA PRO A 250 22.69 -7.09 1.38
C PRO A 250 23.04 -5.79 2.11
N ALA A 251 22.28 -5.47 3.16
CA ALA A 251 22.50 -4.30 4.00
C ALA A 251 23.95 -4.21 4.49
N SER A 252 24.60 -3.08 4.26
CA SER A 252 25.95 -2.85 4.75
C SER A 252 25.96 -2.58 6.26
N ALA A 253 27.10 -2.75 6.93
CA ALA A 253 27.23 -2.42 8.36
C ALA A 253 26.90 -0.93 8.64
N ASP A 254 27.37 -0.03 7.77
CA ASP A 254 27.07 1.41 7.82
C ASP A 254 25.56 1.69 7.65
N GLU A 255 24.87 0.92 6.80
CA GLU A 255 23.43 1.04 6.62
C GLU A 255 22.67 0.61 7.88
N ILE A 256 23.03 -0.55 8.44
CA ILE A 256 22.41 -1.08 9.65
C ILE A 256 22.61 -0.10 10.80
N GLU A 257 23.82 0.45 10.97
CA GLU A 257 24.09 1.46 12.01
C GLU A 257 23.20 2.71 11.85
N ALA A 258 23.11 3.25 10.62
CA ALA A 258 22.26 4.40 10.33
C ALA A 258 20.77 4.10 10.55
N ALA A 259 20.30 2.92 10.14
CA ALA A 259 18.91 2.49 10.33
C ALA A 259 18.56 2.32 11.82
N ILE A 260 19.45 1.72 12.61
CA ILE A 260 19.28 1.59 14.06
C ILE A 260 19.21 2.99 14.70
N PHE A 261 20.07 3.91 14.26
CA PHE A 261 20.09 5.27 14.75
C PHE A 261 18.78 6.01 14.43
N ASP A 262 18.27 5.91 13.19
CA ASP A 262 16.96 6.45 12.80
C ASP A 262 15.82 5.84 13.63
N ALA A 263 15.78 4.51 13.79
CA ALA A 263 14.77 3.85 14.60
C ALA A 263 14.78 4.34 16.06
N LYS A 264 15.95 4.58 16.65
CA LYS A 264 16.08 5.19 17.99
C LYS A 264 15.64 6.64 18.01
N CYS A 265 15.93 7.42 16.97
CA CYS A 265 15.46 8.80 16.87
C CYS A 265 13.95 8.88 16.74
N ARG A 266 13.31 8.00 15.96
CA ARG A 266 11.84 7.93 15.83
C ARG A 266 11.15 7.61 17.16
N ASP A 267 11.74 6.70 17.93
CA ASP A 267 11.24 6.31 19.25
C ASP A 267 11.45 7.44 20.28
N SER A 268 12.69 7.90 20.44
CA SER A 268 13.04 8.93 21.44
C SER A 268 12.46 10.32 21.17
N SER A 269 12.20 10.67 19.90
CA SER A 269 11.46 11.88 19.55
C SER A 269 9.97 11.79 19.83
N GLY A 270 9.44 10.57 20.05
CA GLY A 270 8.02 10.29 20.14
C GLY A 270 7.28 10.28 18.79
N TRP A 271 8.01 10.33 17.67
CA TRP A 271 7.41 10.42 16.34
C TRP A 271 6.56 9.20 16.01
N SER A 272 7.06 7.98 16.28
CA SER A 272 6.32 6.75 15.96
C SER A 272 4.96 6.73 16.66
N GLN A 273 4.92 7.08 17.94
CA GLN A 273 3.68 7.11 18.72
C GLN A 273 2.73 8.21 18.25
N ALA A 274 3.23 9.45 18.10
CA ALA A 274 2.40 10.58 17.67
C ALA A 274 1.79 10.35 16.28
N ARG A 275 2.58 9.84 15.33
CA ARG A 275 2.13 9.49 13.99
C ARG A 275 1.09 8.38 14.04
N TYR A 276 1.37 7.30 14.78
CA TYR A 276 0.46 6.17 14.88
C TYR A 276 -0.90 6.56 15.48
N ASP A 277 -0.92 7.37 16.54
CA ASP A 277 -2.16 7.84 17.16
C ASP A 277 -2.97 8.74 16.21
N ALA A 278 -2.31 9.66 15.51
CA ALA A 278 -2.96 10.52 14.53
C ALA A 278 -3.52 9.72 13.33
N GLU A 279 -2.77 8.75 12.80
CA GLU A 279 -3.26 7.84 11.75
C GLU A 279 -4.45 7.02 12.26
N TRP A 280 -4.37 6.48 13.48
CA TRP A 280 -5.43 5.67 14.07
C TRP A 280 -6.73 6.46 14.18
N ASP A 281 -6.67 7.66 14.75
CA ASP A 281 -7.85 8.50 14.94
C ASP A 281 -8.46 8.94 13.61
N ALA A 282 -7.62 9.28 12.63
CA ALA A 282 -8.06 9.62 11.28
C ALA A 282 -8.74 8.43 10.57
N GLU A 283 -8.19 7.22 10.71
CA GLU A 283 -8.80 6.02 10.14
C GLU A 283 -10.10 5.63 10.84
N VAL A 284 -10.19 5.75 12.16
CA VAL A 284 -11.44 5.52 12.90
C VAL A 284 -12.51 6.51 12.45
N ALA A 285 -12.17 7.77 12.27
CA ALA A 285 -13.09 8.79 11.78
C ALA A 285 -13.57 8.48 10.35
N TYR A 286 -12.64 8.08 9.45
CA TYR A 286 -12.97 7.68 8.09
C TYR A 286 -13.87 6.44 8.07
N LEU A 287 -13.48 5.39 8.79
CA LEU A 287 -14.26 4.16 8.90
C LEU A 287 -15.66 4.44 9.44
N THR A 288 -15.78 5.30 10.46
CA THR A 288 -17.08 5.66 11.03
C THR A 288 -17.99 6.32 10.00
N LYS A 289 -17.44 7.24 9.20
CA LYS A 289 -18.19 7.94 8.16
C LYS A 289 -18.60 7.03 6.99
N HIS A 290 -17.77 6.03 6.67
CA HIS A 290 -17.91 5.18 5.49
C HIS A 290 -18.27 3.72 5.80
N TYR A 291 -18.67 3.43 7.05
CA TYR A 291 -18.74 2.06 7.58
C TYR A 291 -19.53 1.09 6.71
N LYS A 292 -20.74 1.47 6.28
CA LYS A 292 -21.61 0.58 5.47
C LYS A 292 -20.98 0.18 4.14
N GLU A 293 -20.31 1.12 3.47
CA GLU A 293 -19.65 0.86 2.19
C GLU A 293 -18.43 -0.05 2.38
N LEU A 294 -17.61 0.28 3.39
CA LEU A 294 -16.39 -0.47 3.71
C LEU A 294 -16.72 -1.89 4.17
N GLU A 295 -17.76 -2.07 4.97
CA GLU A 295 -18.21 -3.38 5.43
C GLU A 295 -18.73 -4.25 4.29
N ALA A 296 -19.48 -3.67 3.34
CA ALA A 296 -19.90 -4.38 2.14
C ALA A 296 -18.69 -4.82 1.29
N LYS A 297 -17.67 -3.96 1.16
CA LYS A 297 -16.41 -4.31 0.48
C LYS A 297 -15.65 -5.40 1.21
N ARG A 298 -15.55 -5.34 2.54
CA ARG A 298 -14.90 -6.37 3.36
C ARG A 298 -15.50 -7.75 3.11
N VAL A 299 -16.83 -7.87 3.19
CA VAL A 299 -17.53 -9.14 2.95
C VAL A 299 -17.27 -9.66 1.53
N LYS A 300 -17.27 -8.77 0.52
CA LYS A 300 -16.90 -9.13 -0.85
C LYS A 300 -15.45 -9.64 -0.93
N TYR A 301 -14.50 -8.92 -0.35
CA TYR A 301 -13.08 -9.28 -0.38
C TYR A 301 -12.77 -10.57 0.39
N GLU A 302 -13.49 -10.85 1.47
CA GLU A 302 -13.38 -12.14 2.18
C GLU A 302 -13.84 -13.31 1.30
N ALA A 303 -14.97 -13.16 0.60
CA ALA A 303 -15.45 -14.18 -0.32
C ALA A 303 -14.47 -14.43 -1.48
N ILE A 304 -13.90 -13.37 -2.06
CA ILE A 304 -12.90 -13.47 -3.14
C ILE A 304 -11.61 -14.11 -2.61
N THR A 305 -11.14 -13.69 -1.43
CA THR A 305 -9.95 -14.29 -0.79
C THR A 305 -10.15 -15.78 -0.58
N GLU A 306 -11.32 -16.21 -0.10
CA GLU A 306 -11.62 -17.62 0.10
C GLU A 306 -11.68 -18.39 -1.24
N ALA A 307 -12.24 -17.79 -2.30
CA ALA A 307 -12.23 -18.39 -3.63
C ALA A 307 -10.80 -18.62 -4.14
N TYR A 308 -9.91 -17.63 -4.00
CA TYR A 308 -8.50 -17.76 -4.38
C TYR A 308 -7.77 -18.82 -3.54
N LEU A 309 -8.01 -18.85 -2.23
CA LEU A 309 -7.44 -19.87 -1.35
C LEU A 309 -7.92 -21.29 -1.69
N ASN A 310 -9.18 -21.45 -2.11
CA ASN A 310 -9.72 -22.73 -2.54
C ASN A 310 -9.08 -23.19 -3.84
N GLU A 311 -8.96 -22.31 -4.83
CA GLU A 311 -8.30 -22.62 -6.11
C GLU A 311 -6.86 -23.08 -5.88
N ILE A 312 -6.09 -22.35 -5.06
CA ILE A 312 -4.70 -22.73 -4.71
C ILE A 312 -4.67 -24.06 -3.93
N ARG A 313 -5.67 -24.36 -3.09
CA ARG A 313 -5.70 -25.63 -2.35
C ARG A 313 -6.00 -26.83 -3.24
N GLU A 314 -6.81 -26.64 -4.27
CA GLU A 314 -7.23 -27.71 -5.18
C GLU A 314 -6.23 -27.95 -6.31
N HIS A 315 -5.56 -26.88 -6.77
CA HIS A 315 -4.74 -26.89 -7.98
C HIS A 315 -3.29 -26.44 -7.75
N GLY A 316 -2.96 -25.88 -6.58
CA GLY A 316 -1.59 -25.54 -6.22
C GLY A 316 -0.74 -26.78 -5.96
N GLU A 317 0.55 -26.69 -6.31
CA GLU A 317 1.56 -27.73 -6.07
C GLU A 317 2.16 -27.69 -4.66
#